data_AF-A0A0S7WR11-F1
#
_entry.id   AF-A0A0S7WR11-F1
#
_cell.length_a   1.000
_cell.length_b   1.000
_cell.length_c   1.000
_cell.angle_alpha   90.00
_cell.angle_beta   90.00
_cell.angle_gamma   90.00
#
_symmetry.space_group_name_H-M   'P 1'
#
loop_
_entity.id
_entity.type
_entity.pdbx_description
1 polymer ?
#
loop_
_entity_poly.entity_id
_entity_poly.type
_entity_poly.pdbx_seq_one_letter_code
_entity_poly.pdbx_strand_id
1 'polypeptide(L)' 'MRSVCPGQDFRNLRVELYKCPNCGAEEEIFSNETKVKCHECGEWIYKEKLPSCIDWCASARQCLGEDRWKELRG' A
#
# COMPACT_ATOMS: atom_id res chain seq x y z
N MET A 1 -14.49 -22.42 -0.20
CA MET A 1 -14.42 -21.04 0.33
C MET A 1 -12.97 -20.63 0.43
N ARG A 2 -12.57 -19.48 -0.14
CA ARG A 2 -11.26 -18.88 0.22
C ARG A 2 -11.37 -18.46 1.69
N SER A 3 -10.64 -19.13 2.57
CA SER A 3 -10.61 -18.88 4.02
C SER A 3 -9.78 -17.67 4.41
N VAL A 4 -9.19 -16.96 3.44
CA VAL A 4 -8.25 -15.86 3.64
C VAL A 4 -8.74 -14.62 2.91
N CYS A 5 -8.60 -13.45 3.54
CA CYS A 5 -8.87 -12.16 2.92
C CYS A 5 -8.05 -12.01 1.63
N PRO A 6 -8.65 -11.71 0.47
CA PRO A 6 -7.92 -11.55 -0.80
C PRO A 6 -6.82 -10.50 -0.74
N GLY A 7 -6.96 -9.51 0.15
CA GLY A 7 -5.92 -8.51 0.37
C GLY A 7 -4.63 -9.10 0.97
N GLN A 8 -4.70 -10.20 1.71
CA GLN A 8 -3.49 -10.81 2.27
C GLN A 8 -2.67 -11.57 1.20
N ASP A 9 -3.09 -11.58 -0.06
CA ASP A 9 -2.33 -12.14 -1.17
C ASP A 9 -1.29 -11.13 -1.68
N PHE A 10 -0.03 -11.33 -1.27
CA PHE A 10 1.10 -10.49 -1.65
C PHE A 10 1.42 -10.47 -3.15
N ARG A 11 0.90 -11.42 -3.94
CA ARG A 11 1.18 -11.53 -5.39
C ARG A 11 0.64 -10.35 -6.20
N ASN A 12 -0.32 -9.61 -5.66
CA ASN A 12 -0.99 -8.51 -6.35
C ASN A 12 -0.56 -7.12 -5.85
N LEU A 13 0.45 -7.04 -4.96
CA LEU A 13 0.94 -5.76 -4.48
C LEU A 13 1.67 -5.00 -5.58
N ARG A 14 1.47 -3.69 -5.57
CA ARG A 14 2.18 -2.76 -6.45
C ARG A 14 3.34 -2.13 -5.70
N VAL A 15 4.37 -1.74 -6.44
CA VAL A 15 5.54 -1.05 -5.93
C VAL A 15 5.53 0.39 -6.43
N GLU A 16 5.90 1.31 -5.56
CA GLU A 16 6.16 2.70 -5.88
C GLU A 16 7.58 3.05 -5.42
N LEU A 17 8.29 3.86 -6.20
CA LEU A 17 9.63 4.33 -5.87
C LEU A 17 9.54 5.65 -5.10
N TYR A 18 10.22 5.69 -3.95
CA TYR A 18 10.34 6.87 -3.11
C TYR A 18 11.81 7.27 -2.99
N LYS A 19 12.09 8.56 -3.13
CA LYS A 19 13.43 9.10 -2.87
C LYS A 19 13.61 9.37 -1.39
N CYS A 20 14.72 8.90 -0.84
CA CYS A 20 15.12 9.21 0.53
C CYS A 20 15.36 10.73 0.64
N PRO A 21 14.68 11.44 1.56
CA PRO A 21 14.86 12.88 1.72
C PRO A 21 16.23 13.24 2.30
N ASN A 22 16.94 12.29 2.90
CA ASN A 22 18.24 12.51 3.53
C ASN A 22 19.41 12.31 2.56
N CYS A 23 19.42 11.22 1.77
CA CYS A 23 20.56 10.88 0.90
C CYS A 23 20.22 10.79 -0.60
N GLY A 24 18.94 10.86 -0.98
CA GLY A 24 18.50 10.81 -2.38
C GLY A 24 18.41 9.40 -3.00
N ALA A 25 18.78 8.35 -2.27
CA ALA A 25 18.61 6.96 -2.72
C ALA A 25 17.14 6.63 -3.00
N GLU A 26 16.88 5.77 -3.99
CA GLU A 26 15.54 5.30 -4.31
C GLU A 26 15.23 4.02 -3.54
N GLU A 27 14.08 3.98 -2.89
CA GLU A 27 13.57 2.81 -2.20
C GLU A 27 12.21 2.39 -2.76
N GLU A 28 12.00 1.09 -2.82
CA GLU A 28 10.71 0.51 -3.16
C GLU A 28 9.82 0.45 -1.90
N ILE A 29 8.57 0.94 -2.02
CA ILE A 29 7.56 0.77 -0.98
C ILE A 29 6.33 0.08 -1.56
N PHE A 30 5.96 -1.06 -1.01
CA PHE A 30 4.79 -1.81 -1.48
C PHE A 30 3.48 -1.08 -1.13
N SER A 31 2.44 -1.35 -1.90
CA SER A 31 1.12 -0.71 -1.76
C SER A 31 0.42 -0.96 -0.41
N ASN A 32 0.83 -1.99 0.34
CA ASN A 32 0.33 -2.30 1.69
C ASN A 32 1.26 -1.82 2.82
N GLU A 33 2.40 -1.22 2.48
CA GLU A 33 3.36 -0.71 3.45
C GLU A 33 3.17 0.78 3.68
N THR A 34 3.50 1.25 4.89
CA THR A 34 3.41 2.66 5.27
C THR A 34 4.74 3.37 5.21
N LYS A 35 5.84 2.62 5.29
CA LYS A 35 7.21 3.13 5.35
C LYS A 35 8.22 2.04 4.99
N VAL A 36 9.41 2.47 4.60
CA VAL A 36 10.58 1.61 4.39
C VAL A 36 11.80 2.26 5.05
N LYS A 37 12.79 1.45 5.41
CA LYS A 37 14.07 1.95 5.90
C LYS A 37 15.02 2.08 4.71
N CYS A 38 15.64 3.24 4.54
CA CYS A 38 16.60 3.48 3.47
C CYS A 38 17.80 2.53 3.60
N HIS A 39 18.17 1.85 2.50
CA HIS A 39 19.28 0.90 2.49
C HIS A 39 20.64 1.59 2.62
N GLU A 40 20.78 2.82 2.12
CA GLU A 40 22.04 3.56 2.14
C GLU A 40 22.32 4.23 3.50
N CYS A 41 21.36 5.02 4.02
CA CYS A 41 21.60 5.86 5.20
C CYS A 41 20.81 5.44 6.45
N GLY A 42 19.88 4.49 6.33
CA GLY A 42 19.10 3.97 7.45
C GLY A 42 17.93 4.86 7.91
N GLU A 43 17.68 6.00 7.26
CA GLU A 43 16.55 6.88 7.55
C GLU A 43 15.21 6.23 7.20
N TRP A 44 14.14 6.55 7.93
CA TRP A 44 12.80 6.05 7.61
C TRP A 44 12.13 6.94 6.57
N ILE A 45 11.69 6.33 5.47
CA ILE A 45 10.91 6.98 4.41
C ILE A 45 9.45 6.60 4.60
N TYR A 46 8.57 7.60 4.68
CA TYR A 46 7.14 7.41 4.93
C TYR A 46 6.33 7.72 3.67
N LYS A 47 5.27 6.95 3.44
CA LYS A 47 4.23 7.34 2.48
C LYS A 47 3.43 8.51 3.02
N GLU A 48 2.99 9.38 2.12
CA GLU A 48 2.12 10.52 2.46
C GLU A 48 0.75 10.08 3.02
N LYS A 49 0.29 8.90 2.61
CA LYS A 49 -1.01 8.34 3.00
C LYS A 49 -0.86 6.93 3.54
N LEU A 50 -1.62 6.64 4.60
CA LEU A 50 -1.78 5.29 5.10
C LEU A 50 -2.61 4.47 4.11
N PRO A 51 -2.11 3.35 3.59
CA PRO A 51 -2.86 2.55 2.63
C PRO A 51 -4.02 1.82 3.33
N SER A 52 -5.21 1.95 2.75
CA SER A 52 -6.35 1.09 3.08
C SER A 52 -6.48 -0.02 2.05
N CYS A 53 -7.09 -1.15 2.41
CA CYS A 53 -7.31 -2.24 1.46
C CYS A 53 -8.11 -1.81 0.23
N ILE A 54 -8.90 -0.74 0.33
CA ILE A 54 -9.62 -0.12 -0.79
C ILE A 54 -8.70 0.47 -1.87
N ASP A 55 -7.46 0.80 -1.53
CA ASP A 55 -6.51 1.46 -2.44
C ASP A 55 -5.78 0.46 -3.34
N TRP A 56 -5.55 -0.76 -2.86
CA TRP A 56 -4.69 -1.73 -3.55
C TRP A 56 -5.34 -3.10 -3.79
N CYS A 57 -6.35 -3.50 -3.00
CA CYS A 57 -7.00 -4.80 -3.18
C CYS A 57 -8.09 -4.72 -4.25
N ALA A 58 -7.89 -5.43 -5.37
CA ALA A 58 -8.84 -5.46 -6.48
C ALA A 58 -10.23 -6.01 -6.07
N SER A 59 -10.29 -6.85 -5.03
CA SER A 59 -11.54 -7.39 -4.50
C SER A 59 -12.25 -6.44 -3.53
N ALA A 60 -11.65 -5.31 -3.12
CA ALA A 60 -12.20 -4.44 -2.09
C ALA A 60 -13.60 -3.92 -2.41
N ARG A 61 -13.86 -3.54 -3.68
CA ARG A 61 -15.18 -3.10 -4.12
C ARG A 61 -16.25 -4.18 -3.94
N GLN A 62 -15.93 -5.43 -4.30
CA GLN A 62 -16.82 -6.56 -4.09
C GLN A 62 -17.00 -6.88 -2.59
N CYS A 63 -15.93 -6.79 -1.80
CA CYS A 63 -15.97 -7.08 -0.36
C CYS A 63 -16.80 -6.05 0.43
N LEU A 64 -16.70 -4.77 0.06
CA LEU A 64 -17.37 -3.66 0.75
C LEU A 64 -18.80 -3.45 0.26
N GLY A 65 -19.10 -3.82 -0.99
CA GLY A 65 -20.33 -3.45 -1.68
C GLY A 65 -20.26 -2.02 -2.25
N GLU A 66 -21.11 -1.75 -3.24
CA GLU A 66 -21.07 -0.49 -4.01
C GLU A 66 -21.23 0.76 -3.15
N ASP A 67 -22.21 0.77 -2.23
CA ASP A 67 -22.56 1.98 -1.46
C ASP A 67 -21.42 2.36 -0.51
N ARG A 68 -20.95 1.41 0.29
CA ARG A 68 -19.83 1.62 1.22
C ARG A 68 -18.52 1.92 0.50
N TRP A 69 -18.28 1.31 -0.66
CA TRP A 69 -17.09 1.60 -1.45
C TRP A 69 -17.08 3.05 -1.96
N LYS A 70 -18.23 3.58 -2.39
CA LYS A 70 -18.37 4.98 -2.83
C LYS A 70 -18.17 5.96 -1.67
N GLU A 71 -18.75 5.68 -0.50
CA GLU A 71 -18.59 6.51 0.70
C GLU A 71 -17.12 6.64 1.13
N LEU A 72 -16.34 5.58 1.00
CA LEU A 72 -14.93 5.56 1.40
C LEU A 72 -13.97 6.11 0.33
N ARG A 73 -14.43 6.31 -0.91
CA ARG A 73 -13.64 6.84 -2.03
C ARG A 73 -13.96 8.29 -2.38
N GLY A 74 -15.11 8.81 -1.94
CA GLY A 74 -15.51 10.22 -2.04
C GLY A 74 -14.88 11.05 -0.93
#